data_AF-A0A7U9XEV9-F1
#
_entry.id   AF-A0A7U9XEV9-F1
#
_cell.length_a   1.000
_cell.length_b   1.000
_cell.length_c   1.000
_cell.angle_alpha   90.00
_cell.angle_beta   90.00
_cell.angle_gamma   90.00
#
_symmetry.space_group_name_H-M   'P 1'
#
loop_
_entity.id
_entity.type
_entity.pdbx_description
1 polymer ?
#
loop_
_entity_poly.entity_id
_entity_poly.type
_entity_poly.pdbx_seq_one_letter_code
_entity_poly.pdbx_strand_id
1 'polypeptide(L)'
;MALIKCRGCGRDISDKEEKCPNCGRPITNTKRYQQFYKPAELHPADDTPQEPKHNYQVSYYQEPPKRQKPKRGSALAVVSLMVSIISCTFSVMAIIAVGNMSNSIKREMASVIASSQKAAQEAEETENVPKEAPTPAPYEPEDRVSANKQYSLGDTWTVDGQWALTVNSISATSQRNEHEVKNPAQVFVIDYTYENLGYEDEDGLMDGLYFDLSSGQIVDHNSSMGYSYALNVDDFPQETPVGASCQAQACIGVDHESTEIKIIVSKYDGNHNHQKATFLLSVPEDTASQENGEKGVLGIEAKKGDEADILADFSYKITGDKIILETYTGESQTLEILSAYRIDGEDYETDLSKFQAGNRDSSVKTLIIEEGITEVHTSIFHSCSIQKVFFPKSINNIYDRTLSYLQPKGNDTIKIYYGGTQEEWSDIFTEYQKTEEEDPETVSANEIGELPENEYDSSMFEYFFSASPDSLK
;
A
#
# COMPACT_ATOMS: atom_id res chain seq x y z
N MET A 1 16.31 35.09 -29.33
CA MET A 1 15.50 33.85 -29.26
C MET A 1 16.14 33.04 -28.17
N ALA A 2 15.44 32.83 -27.06
CA ALA A 2 15.99 32.01 -26.00
C ALA A 2 15.66 30.55 -26.33
N LEU A 3 16.66 29.68 -26.24
CA LEU A 3 16.41 28.25 -26.25
C LEU A 3 16.05 27.85 -24.82
N ILE A 4 14.90 27.22 -24.67
CA ILE A 4 14.45 26.60 -23.42
C ILE A 4 14.50 25.09 -23.58
N LYS A 5 14.71 24.37 -22.49
CA LYS A 5 14.56 22.91 -22.53
C LYS A 5 13.09 22.55 -22.49
N CYS A 6 12.64 21.75 -23.46
CA CYS A 6 11.36 21.10 -23.41
C CYS A 6 11.27 20.23 -22.15
N ARG A 7 10.26 20.44 -21.31
CA ARG A 7 10.05 19.61 -20.11
C ARG A 7 9.59 18.19 -20.42
N GLY A 8 9.00 17.96 -21.59
CA GLY A 8 8.56 16.63 -22.01
C GLY A 8 9.71 15.75 -22.52
N CYS A 9 10.48 16.24 -23.50
CA CYS A 9 11.51 15.43 -24.16
C CYS A 9 12.95 15.90 -23.89
N GLY A 10 13.16 16.90 -23.04
CA GLY A 10 14.48 17.40 -22.64
C GLY A 10 15.29 18.14 -23.71
N ARG A 11 14.77 18.29 -24.94
CA ARG A 11 15.48 18.95 -26.06
C ARG A 11 15.35 20.46 -26.00
N ASP A 12 16.36 21.16 -26.49
CA ASP A 12 16.34 22.61 -26.64
C ASP A 12 15.34 23.00 -27.75
N ILE A 13 14.39 23.85 -27.39
CA ILE A 13 13.34 24.38 -28.26
C ILE A 13 13.24 25.90 -28.12
N SER A 14 12.69 26.55 -29.13
CA SER A 14 12.52 28.01 -29.11
C SER A 14 11.43 28.41 -28.11
N ASP A 15 11.69 29.45 -27.33
CA ASP A 15 10.75 30.08 -26.38
C ASP A 15 9.52 30.74 -27.03
N LYS A 16 9.42 30.68 -28.36
CA LYS A 16 8.32 31.22 -29.16
C LYS A 16 7.39 30.16 -29.76
N GLU A 17 7.73 28.87 -29.65
CA GLU A 17 6.84 27.81 -30.16
C GLU A 17 5.66 27.61 -29.20
N GLU A 18 4.47 27.36 -29.72
CA GLU A 18 3.32 27.02 -28.86
C GLU A 18 3.40 25.58 -28.35
N LYS A 19 4.05 24.68 -29.13
CA LYS A 19 4.25 23.26 -28.82
C LYS A 19 5.67 22.83 -29.17
N CYS A 20 6.20 21.86 -28.42
CA CYS A 20 7.47 21.24 -28.72
C CYS A 20 7.37 20.49 -30.05
N PRO A 21 8.20 20.82 -31.06
CA PRO A 21 8.16 20.14 -32.35
C PRO A 21 8.59 18.66 -32.30
N ASN A 22 9.11 18.20 -31.16
CA ASN A 22 9.57 16.82 -31.00
C ASN A 22 8.62 15.91 -30.21
N CYS A 23 7.85 16.44 -29.26
CA CYS A 23 6.91 15.63 -28.47
C CYS A 23 5.51 16.20 -28.37
N GLY A 24 5.20 17.28 -29.10
CA GLY A 24 3.88 17.91 -29.10
C GLY A 24 3.52 18.65 -27.81
N ARG A 25 4.32 18.57 -26.73
CA ARG A 25 4.02 19.23 -25.45
C ARG A 25 3.93 20.75 -25.59
N PRO A 26 2.86 21.40 -25.10
CA PRO A 26 2.72 22.84 -25.13
C PRO A 26 3.82 23.54 -24.30
N ILE A 27 4.31 24.68 -24.78
CA ILE A 27 5.29 25.50 -24.07
C ILE A 27 4.53 26.46 -23.15
N THR A 28 4.36 26.09 -21.89
CA THR A 28 3.69 26.94 -20.90
C THR A 28 4.57 28.13 -20.49
N ASN A 29 4.19 29.33 -20.91
CA ASN A 29 4.79 30.56 -20.41
C ASN A 29 4.25 30.81 -18.99
N THR A 30 5.09 30.53 -17.99
CA THR A 30 4.75 30.35 -16.56
C THR A 30 4.25 31.62 -15.85
N LYS A 31 3.91 32.69 -16.57
CA LYS A 31 3.50 33.98 -15.99
C LYS A 31 2.04 34.07 -15.55
N ARG A 32 1.18 33.07 -15.82
CA ARG A 32 -0.27 33.18 -15.55
C ARG A 32 -0.79 32.35 -14.36
N TYR A 33 -0.04 31.35 -13.88
CA TYR A 33 -0.49 30.48 -12.79
C TYR A 33 -0.29 31.04 -11.38
N GLN A 34 0.45 32.15 -11.22
CA GLN A 34 0.58 32.85 -9.94
C GLN A 34 -0.63 33.74 -9.58
N GLN A 35 -1.65 33.82 -10.45
CA GLN A 35 -2.78 34.74 -10.25
C GLN A 35 -4.00 34.08 -9.58
N PHE A 36 -4.03 32.74 -9.43
CA PHE A 36 -5.13 31.99 -8.82
C PHE A 36 -4.88 31.49 -7.39
N TYR A 37 -3.67 31.70 -6.85
CA TYR A 37 -3.40 31.58 -5.42
C TYR A 37 -3.18 32.97 -4.83
N LYS A 38 -4.21 33.53 -4.20
CA LYS A 38 -4.03 34.61 -3.21
C LYS A 38 -3.87 33.96 -1.83
N PRO A 39 -2.70 34.05 -1.19
CA PRO A 39 -2.59 33.83 0.25
C PRO A 39 -3.41 34.91 0.96
N ALA A 40 -4.09 34.55 2.06
CA ALA A 40 -4.77 35.52 2.90
C ALA A 40 -3.77 36.60 3.37
N GLU A 41 -4.01 37.86 2.99
CA GLU A 41 -3.20 38.99 3.44
C GLU A 41 -3.38 39.18 4.95
N LEU A 42 -2.27 39.11 5.69
CA LEU A 42 -2.19 39.52 7.09
C LEU A 42 -2.46 41.03 7.16
N HIS A 43 -3.61 41.44 7.69
CA HIS A 43 -3.82 42.83 8.09
C HIS A 43 -3.12 43.10 9.44
N PRO A 44 -2.41 44.24 9.58
CA PRO A 44 -1.72 44.59 10.83
C PRO A 44 -2.71 44.95 11.94
N ALA A 45 -2.32 44.63 13.17
CA ALA A 45 -3.06 44.84 14.40
C ALA A 45 -3.38 46.31 14.64
N ASP A 46 -4.62 46.60 15.04
CA ASP A 46 -4.95 47.79 15.82
C ASP A 46 -6.11 47.52 16.80
N ASP A 47 -5.98 48.18 17.96
CA ASP A 47 -6.60 47.90 19.25
C ASP A 47 -8.12 48.17 19.38
N THR A 48 -8.76 47.35 20.24
CA THR A 48 -9.95 47.59 21.09
C THR A 48 -11.40 47.44 20.53
N PRO A 49 -12.38 47.06 21.39
CA PRO A 49 -13.34 45.99 21.08
C PRO A 49 -14.81 46.46 20.93
N GLN A 50 -15.56 45.76 20.06
CA GLN A 50 -17.04 45.71 20.13
C GLN A 50 -17.56 44.30 19.74
N GLU A 51 -18.20 43.63 20.70
CA GLU A 51 -19.08 42.48 20.48
C GLU A 51 -20.54 42.98 20.39
N PRO A 52 -21.46 42.35 19.61
CA PRO A 52 -22.05 41.08 20.07
C PRO A 52 -22.55 40.05 19.03
N LYS A 53 -22.29 38.77 19.38
CA LYS A 53 -23.19 37.58 19.46
C LYS A 53 -23.81 36.94 18.20
N HIS A 54 -23.33 35.73 17.89
CA HIS A 54 -24.09 34.45 17.96
C HIS A 54 -23.13 33.25 17.70
N ASN A 55 -22.62 32.61 18.74
CA ASN A 55 -23.05 31.32 19.33
C ASN A 55 -22.69 30.06 18.51
N TYR A 56 -21.46 29.57 18.68
CA TYR A 56 -21.14 28.14 18.64
C TYR A 56 -20.37 27.79 19.94
N GLN A 57 -20.91 26.85 20.72
CA GLN A 57 -20.23 26.29 21.89
C GLN A 57 -19.11 25.36 21.42
N VAL A 58 -17.87 25.71 21.73
CA VAL A 58 -16.72 24.80 21.73
C VAL A 58 -16.58 24.22 23.14
N SER A 59 -16.69 22.90 23.27
CA SER A 59 -16.38 22.19 24.51
C SER A 59 -14.87 22.06 24.66
N TYR A 60 -14.28 22.80 25.60
CA TYR A 60 -12.88 22.60 25.99
C TYR A 60 -12.75 21.36 26.87
N TYR A 61 -11.76 20.52 26.55
CA TYR A 61 -11.22 19.50 27.46
C TYR A 61 -10.93 20.14 28.82
N GLN A 62 -11.59 19.67 29.87
CA GLN A 62 -11.21 20.00 31.24
C GLN A 62 -9.99 19.15 31.63
N GLU A 63 -8.90 19.79 32.03
CA GLU A 63 -7.79 19.10 32.69
C GLU A 63 -8.33 18.35 33.93
N PRO A 64 -7.95 17.08 34.15
CA PRO A 64 -8.38 16.35 35.33
C PRO A 64 -7.80 16.99 36.60
N PRO A 65 -8.56 16.98 37.72
CA PRO A 65 -8.14 17.65 38.95
C PRO A 65 -6.87 17.03 39.53
N LYS A 66 -5.91 17.89 39.89
CA LYS A 66 -4.69 17.54 40.61
C LYS A 66 -5.05 16.76 41.89
N ARG A 67 -4.68 15.47 41.93
CA ARG A 67 -4.84 14.62 43.11
C ARG A 67 -4.08 15.22 44.30
N GLN A 68 -4.82 15.53 45.37
CA GLN A 68 -4.25 15.89 46.67
C GLN A 68 -3.64 14.64 47.33
N LYS A 69 -2.43 14.79 47.87
CA LYS A 69 -1.70 13.72 48.57
C LYS A 69 -2.39 13.34 49.89
N PRO A 70 -2.68 12.06 50.17
CA PRO A 70 -2.94 11.62 51.53
C PRO A 70 -1.63 11.48 52.34
N LYS A 71 -1.74 11.77 53.63
CA LYS A 71 -0.66 11.80 54.63
C LYS A 71 -0.04 10.42 54.86
N ARG A 72 1.28 10.44 55.12
CA ARG A 72 2.14 9.28 55.44
C ARG A 72 1.61 8.42 56.59
N GLY A 73 1.56 7.11 56.34
CA GLY A 73 1.56 6.03 57.32
C GLY A 73 2.59 4.98 56.88
N SER A 74 3.26 4.38 57.86
CA SER A 74 4.53 3.63 57.79
C SER A 74 4.54 2.31 57.00
N ALA A 75 5.75 1.97 56.53
CA ALA A 75 6.30 0.62 56.26
C ALA A 75 5.91 -0.08 54.95
N LEU A 76 6.72 0.12 53.89
CA LEU A 76 7.15 -0.90 52.91
C LEU A 76 8.01 -0.22 51.82
N ALA A 77 9.28 0.00 52.12
CA ALA A 77 10.27 0.54 51.21
C ALA A 77 11.52 -0.35 51.23
N VAL A 78 11.39 -1.61 50.79
CA VAL A 78 12.53 -2.52 50.55
C VAL A 78 12.38 -3.41 49.30
N VAL A 79 11.23 -3.49 48.63
CA VAL A 79 11.05 -4.50 47.53
C VAL A 79 11.28 -3.96 46.12
N SER A 80 11.32 -2.64 45.88
CA SER A 80 11.44 -2.11 44.51
C SER A 80 12.87 -1.87 43.99
N LEU A 81 13.91 -2.07 44.81
CA LEU A 81 15.31 -1.92 44.38
C LEU A 81 15.98 -3.27 43.99
N MET A 82 15.22 -4.38 44.01
CA MET A 82 15.74 -5.72 43.69
C MET A 82 15.42 -6.21 42.28
N VAL A 83 14.59 -5.52 41.49
CA VAL A 83 14.26 -5.97 40.12
C VAL A 83 15.13 -5.29 39.04
N SER A 84 15.76 -4.15 39.34
CA SER A 84 16.61 -3.43 38.37
C SER A 84 18.10 -3.83 38.42
N ILE A 85 18.53 -4.61 39.42
CA ILE A 85 19.92 -5.12 39.53
C ILE A 85 20.03 -6.59 39.06
N ILE A 86 18.90 -7.29 38.87
CA ILE A 86 18.90 -8.67 38.39
C ILE A 86 18.92 -8.75 36.86
N SER A 87 18.45 -7.76 36.08
CA SER A 87 18.59 -7.83 34.62
C SER A 87 19.96 -7.35 34.10
N CYS A 88 20.66 -6.49 34.82
CA CYS A 88 22.00 -5.99 34.43
C CYS A 88 23.18 -6.85 34.92
N THR A 89 22.94 -7.93 35.67
CA THR A 89 24.01 -8.88 36.08
C THR A 89 24.00 -10.20 35.33
N PHE A 90 22.90 -10.55 34.63
CA PHE A 90 22.86 -11.76 33.78
C PHE A 90 23.49 -11.56 32.39
N SER A 91 23.48 -10.34 31.85
CA SER A 91 24.10 -10.04 30.54
C SER A 91 25.62 -9.77 30.61
N VAL A 92 26.18 -9.53 31.81
CA VAL A 92 27.64 -9.37 32.00
C VAL A 92 28.32 -10.65 32.53
N MET A 93 27.57 -11.57 33.18
CA MET A 93 28.11 -12.87 33.61
C MET A 93 28.04 -13.97 32.53
N ALA A 94 27.37 -13.73 31.39
CA ALA A 94 27.41 -14.60 30.22
C ALA A 94 28.63 -14.36 29.31
N ILE A 95 29.40 -13.27 29.52
CA ILE A 95 30.61 -12.95 28.74
C ILE A 95 31.92 -13.25 29.50
N ILE A 96 31.87 -13.54 30.81
CA ILE A 96 33.04 -14.01 31.60
C ILE A 96 32.75 -15.38 32.23
N ALA A 97 32.47 -16.40 31.40
CA ALA A 97 32.53 -17.81 31.83
C ALA A 97 32.82 -18.81 30.69
N VAL A 98 33.40 -18.36 29.57
CA VAL A 98 34.10 -19.25 28.60
C VAL A 98 35.54 -19.56 29.06
N GLY A 99 35.86 -19.30 30.34
CA GLY A 99 37.23 -19.33 30.86
C GLY A 99 37.68 -20.59 31.60
N ASN A 100 36.79 -21.46 32.13
CA ASN A 100 37.22 -22.67 32.85
C ASN A 100 36.11 -23.73 32.93
N MET A 101 35.96 -24.55 31.88
CA MET A 101 35.12 -25.74 31.91
C MET A 101 35.79 -26.85 32.74
N SER A 102 35.16 -27.25 33.85
CA SER A 102 35.61 -28.36 34.69
C SER A 102 35.67 -29.68 33.91
N ASN A 103 36.75 -30.45 34.10
CA ASN A 103 37.04 -31.76 33.49
C ASN A 103 35.99 -32.85 33.77
N SER A 104 34.94 -32.55 34.54
CA SER A 104 33.85 -33.48 34.85
C SER A 104 32.87 -33.66 33.68
N ILE A 105 32.56 -32.61 32.91
CA ILE A 105 31.59 -32.69 31.79
C ILE A 105 32.21 -33.36 30.55
N LYS A 106 33.52 -33.20 30.34
CA LYS A 106 34.26 -33.88 29.26
C LYS A 106 34.30 -35.41 29.42
N ARG A 107 34.24 -35.93 30.66
CA ARG A 107 34.21 -37.37 30.93
C ARG A 107 32.83 -38.00 30.70
N GLU A 108 31.75 -37.24 30.94
CA GLU A 108 30.37 -37.68 30.72
C GLU A 108 30.01 -37.71 29.22
N MET A 109 30.43 -36.70 28.44
CA MET A 109 30.21 -36.73 26.99
C MET A 109 31.02 -37.81 26.27
N ALA A 110 32.21 -38.14 26.78
CA ALA A 110 33.04 -39.22 26.21
C ALA A 110 32.48 -40.63 26.48
N SER A 111 31.79 -40.85 27.61
CA SER A 111 31.17 -42.15 27.90
C SER A 111 29.88 -42.39 27.09
N VAL A 112 29.14 -41.33 26.79
CA VAL A 112 27.91 -41.36 25.98
C VAL A 112 28.21 -41.55 24.48
N ILE A 113 29.31 -40.98 23.98
CA ILE A 113 29.75 -41.20 22.58
C ILE A 113 30.34 -42.61 22.41
N ALA A 114 31.02 -43.15 23.43
CA ALA A 114 31.54 -44.52 23.39
C ALA A 114 30.43 -45.59 23.50
N SER A 115 29.30 -45.30 24.17
CA SER A 115 28.16 -46.22 24.25
C SER A 115 27.30 -46.21 22.98
N SER A 116 27.16 -45.06 22.31
CA SER A 116 26.41 -44.94 21.05
C SER A 116 27.14 -45.58 19.86
N GLN A 117 28.48 -45.52 19.83
CA GLN A 117 29.26 -46.18 18.79
C GLN A 117 29.30 -47.72 18.93
N LYS A 118 29.13 -48.25 20.15
CA LYS A 118 29.09 -49.70 20.40
C LYS A 118 27.72 -50.31 20.04
N ALA A 119 26.63 -49.56 20.21
CA ALA A 119 25.28 -49.99 19.82
C ALA A 119 25.07 -50.01 18.29
N ALA A 120 25.80 -49.17 17.55
CA ALA A 120 25.74 -49.13 16.09
C ALA A 120 26.52 -50.26 15.38
N GLN A 121 27.51 -50.88 16.06
CA GLN A 121 28.27 -52.02 15.50
C GLN A 121 27.65 -53.39 15.81
N GLU A 122 26.75 -53.50 16.79
CA GLU A 122 26.04 -54.76 17.11
C GLU A 122 24.71 -54.91 16.34
N ALA A 123 24.27 -53.89 15.60
CA ALA A 123 23.00 -53.88 14.85
C ALA A 123 23.12 -54.33 13.37
N GLU A 124 24.33 -54.64 12.89
CA GLU A 124 24.57 -55.02 11.48
C GLU A 124 24.74 -56.54 11.24
N GLU A 125 24.58 -57.38 12.28
CA GLU A 125 24.65 -58.84 12.15
C GLU A 125 23.40 -59.49 12.76
N THR A 126 22.30 -59.56 11.99
CA THR A 126 21.36 -60.70 11.92
C THR A 126 20.07 -60.33 11.19
N GLU A 127 20.01 -60.68 9.91
CA GLU A 127 18.79 -60.84 9.12
C GLU A 127 18.15 -62.21 9.41
N ASN A 128 16.86 -62.28 9.81
CA ASN A 128 15.84 -63.22 9.27
C ASN A 128 14.44 -63.15 9.97
N VAL A 129 13.40 -63.38 9.17
CA VAL A 129 11.94 -63.12 9.26
C VAL A 129 11.15 -64.31 9.94
N PRO A 130 9.78 -64.39 10.12
CA PRO A 130 8.71 -63.59 10.80
C PRO A 130 7.79 -64.40 11.81
N LYS A 131 6.85 -63.75 12.55
CA LYS A 131 5.39 -64.13 12.71
C LYS A 131 4.56 -63.31 13.76
N GLU A 132 3.45 -62.74 13.28
CA GLU A 132 2.11 -62.39 13.85
C GLU A 132 1.85 -61.92 15.32
N ALA A 133 1.42 -60.65 15.42
CA ALA A 133 0.31 -59.98 16.18
C ALA A 133 0.11 -60.17 17.72
N PRO A 134 -0.48 -59.19 18.48
CA PRO A 134 -1.19 -57.98 18.04
C PRO A 134 -0.71 -56.63 18.63
N THR A 135 -1.14 -55.61 17.91
CA THR A 135 -1.08 -54.15 18.02
C THR A 135 -1.36 -53.54 19.41
N PRO A 136 -0.50 -52.63 19.92
CA PRO A 136 -0.92 -51.41 20.57
C PRO A 136 -0.94 -50.26 19.53
N ALA A 137 -2.04 -49.51 19.49
CA ALA A 137 -2.21 -48.38 18.58
C ALA A 137 -0.99 -47.44 18.64
N PRO A 138 -0.35 -47.11 17.51
CA PRO A 138 0.66 -46.06 17.47
C PRO A 138 0.02 -44.75 17.92
N TYR A 139 0.61 -44.11 18.93
CA TYR A 139 0.50 -42.66 19.06
C TYR A 139 1.18 -42.10 17.80
N GLU A 140 0.38 -41.58 16.88
CA GLU A 140 0.84 -40.65 15.88
C GLU A 140 1.04 -39.32 16.61
N PRO A 141 2.26 -38.76 16.68
CA PRO A 141 2.34 -37.32 16.75
C PRO A 141 1.75 -36.83 15.43
N GLU A 142 0.52 -36.30 15.47
CA GLU A 142 0.02 -35.44 14.40
C GLU A 142 0.86 -34.15 14.43
N ASP A 143 2.10 -34.24 13.95
CA ASP A 143 2.76 -33.13 13.28
C ASP A 143 1.97 -32.87 11.99
N ARG A 144 0.80 -32.22 12.14
CA ARG A 144 0.30 -31.37 11.06
C ARG A 144 1.16 -30.11 11.07
N VAL A 145 2.39 -30.28 10.61
CA VAL A 145 3.12 -29.18 9.96
C VAL A 145 2.20 -28.74 8.82
N SER A 146 1.40 -27.73 9.09
CA SER A 146 0.64 -27.04 8.06
C SER A 146 1.66 -26.64 7.00
N ALA A 147 1.48 -27.16 5.79
CA ALA A 147 2.30 -26.91 4.64
C ALA A 147 2.63 -25.42 4.54
N ASN A 148 3.86 -25.08 4.14
CA ASN A 148 4.40 -23.72 3.99
C ASN A 148 3.48 -22.79 3.17
N LYS A 149 2.37 -22.35 3.77
CA LYS A 149 1.42 -21.43 3.17
C LYS A 149 2.00 -20.05 3.35
N GLN A 150 2.37 -19.45 2.22
CA GLN A 150 2.81 -18.08 2.13
C GLN A 150 1.61 -17.21 1.79
N TYR A 151 1.58 -16.02 2.36
CA TYR A 151 0.51 -15.03 2.21
C TYR A 151 1.09 -13.79 1.55
N SER A 152 0.46 -13.31 0.49
CA SER A 152 0.81 -12.05 -0.17
C SER A 152 -0.03 -10.89 0.40
N LEU A 153 0.18 -9.67 -0.11
CA LEU A 153 -0.68 -8.52 0.22
C LEU A 153 -2.16 -8.83 -0.08
N GLY A 154 -3.03 -8.45 0.85
CA GLY A 154 -4.47 -8.73 0.78
C GLY A 154 -4.88 -10.16 1.14
N ASP A 155 -3.94 -11.11 1.22
CA ASP A 155 -4.27 -12.45 1.69
C ASP A 155 -4.51 -12.47 3.20
N THR A 156 -5.52 -13.23 3.61
CA THR A 156 -5.89 -13.39 5.01
C THR A 156 -5.39 -14.71 5.58
N TRP A 157 -4.58 -14.63 6.63
CA TRP A 157 -4.27 -15.77 7.49
C TRP A 157 -5.37 -15.95 8.53
N THR A 158 -6.19 -16.98 8.32
CA THR A 158 -7.22 -17.40 9.28
C THR A 158 -6.77 -18.63 10.07
N VAL A 159 -6.93 -18.56 11.39
CA VAL A 159 -6.91 -19.71 12.29
C VAL A 159 -8.33 -19.86 12.83
N ASP A 160 -8.97 -20.98 12.46
CA ASP A 160 -10.40 -21.20 12.68
C ASP A 160 -10.81 -20.99 14.15
N GLY A 161 -11.79 -20.12 14.37
CA GLY A 161 -12.29 -19.78 15.70
C GLY A 161 -11.30 -19.03 16.59
N GLN A 162 -10.18 -18.56 16.05
CA GLN A 162 -9.15 -17.83 16.80
C GLN A 162 -9.00 -16.41 16.26
N TRP A 163 -8.54 -16.26 15.01
CA TRP A 163 -8.31 -14.95 14.40
C TRP A 163 -8.25 -14.98 12.88
N ALA A 164 -8.35 -13.78 12.29
CA ALA A 164 -7.95 -13.48 10.93
C ALA A 164 -6.93 -12.33 10.94
N LEU A 165 -5.83 -12.46 10.18
CA LEU A 165 -4.81 -11.41 10.02
C LEU A 165 -4.55 -11.18 8.53
N THR A 166 -4.60 -9.93 8.10
CA THR A 166 -4.39 -9.50 6.72
C THR A 166 -3.37 -8.37 6.69
N VAL A 167 -2.35 -8.48 5.84
CA VAL A 167 -1.47 -7.34 5.52
C VAL A 167 -2.08 -6.61 4.34
N ASN A 168 -2.52 -5.37 4.56
CA ASN A 168 -3.27 -4.59 3.59
C ASN A 168 -2.33 -3.92 2.58
N SER A 169 -1.25 -3.31 3.08
CA SER A 169 -0.31 -2.55 2.26
C SER A 169 1.11 -2.63 2.84
N ILE A 170 2.09 -2.33 1.98
CA ILE A 170 3.45 -1.96 2.40
C ILE A 170 3.88 -0.77 1.54
N SER A 171 4.49 0.25 2.15
CA SER A 171 5.04 1.40 1.44
C SER A 171 6.44 1.73 1.96
N ALA A 172 7.33 2.14 1.07
CA ALA A 172 8.63 2.66 1.46
C ALA A 172 8.48 4.11 1.90
N THR A 173 9.19 4.53 2.94
CA THR A 173 9.19 5.92 3.39
C THR A 173 10.60 6.47 3.50
N SER A 174 10.74 7.75 3.13
CA SER A 174 11.95 8.53 3.38
C SER A 174 11.99 9.10 4.81
N GLN A 175 10.92 8.96 5.60
CA GLN A 175 10.89 9.42 6.97
C GLN A 175 11.93 8.66 7.82
N ARG A 176 12.62 9.41 8.68
CA ARG A 176 13.64 8.88 9.59
C ARG A 176 13.44 9.53 10.95
N ASN A 177 13.71 8.76 12.00
CA ASN A 177 13.63 9.24 13.36
C ASN A 177 15.00 9.76 13.81
N GLU A 178 15.09 11.06 14.11
CA GLU A 178 16.34 11.70 14.52
C GLU A 178 16.85 11.23 15.90
N HIS A 179 16.01 10.54 16.68
CA HIS A 179 16.36 9.96 17.96
C HIS A 179 16.75 8.47 17.86
N GLU A 180 16.62 7.86 16.68
CA GLU A 180 17.07 6.50 16.44
C GLU A 180 18.58 6.45 16.15
N VAL A 181 19.26 5.49 16.79
CA VAL A 181 20.69 5.23 16.51
C VAL A 181 20.86 4.42 15.23
N LYS A 182 19.84 3.62 14.89
CA LYS A 182 19.83 2.79 13.69
C LYS A 182 19.57 3.66 12.46
N ASN A 183 20.33 3.40 11.40
CA ASN A 183 20.22 4.10 10.13
C ASN A 183 19.95 3.09 9.00
N PRO A 184 18.72 2.59 8.88
CA PRO A 184 18.34 1.64 7.84
C PRO A 184 18.49 2.25 6.44
N ALA A 185 18.84 1.41 5.47
CA ALA A 185 18.83 1.76 4.06
C ALA A 185 17.40 2.11 3.61
N GLN A 186 16.43 1.29 4.01
CA GLN A 186 15.00 1.53 3.74
C GLN A 186 14.16 1.34 4.99
N VAL A 187 13.09 2.13 5.07
CA VAL A 187 12.07 1.99 6.10
C VAL A 187 10.75 1.73 5.39
N PHE A 188 10.02 0.73 5.86
CA PHE A 188 8.69 0.39 5.40
C PHE A 188 7.64 0.72 6.45
N VAL A 189 6.50 1.25 5.99
CA VAL A 189 5.27 1.33 6.78
C VAL A 189 4.32 0.27 6.22
N ILE A 190 3.82 -0.58 7.11
CA ILE A 190 2.94 -1.69 6.77
C ILE A 190 1.60 -1.45 7.43
N ASP A 191 0.54 -1.34 6.63
CA ASP A 191 -0.84 -1.31 7.12
C ASP A 191 -1.38 -2.73 7.17
N TYR A 192 -1.96 -3.11 8.30
CA TYR A 192 -2.56 -4.44 8.48
C TYR A 192 -3.82 -4.38 9.33
N THR A 193 -4.67 -5.40 9.15
CA THR A 193 -5.90 -5.57 9.90
C THR A 193 -5.89 -6.94 10.55
N TYR A 194 -6.38 -7.03 11.79
CA TYR A 194 -6.70 -8.33 12.39
C TYR A 194 -8.06 -8.32 13.07
N GLU A 195 -8.72 -9.47 13.04
CA GLU A 195 -10.02 -9.72 13.66
C GLU A 195 -9.89 -10.83 14.69
N ASN A 196 -10.47 -10.62 15.87
CA ASN A 196 -10.58 -11.64 16.90
C ASN A 196 -11.84 -12.47 16.67
N LEU A 197 -11.68 -13.68 16.15
CA LEU A 197 -12.79 -14.60 15.85
C LEU A 197 -13.22 -15.44 17.07
N GLY A 198 -12.41 -15.47 18.12
CA GLY A 198 -12.64 -16.30 19.31
C GLY A 198 -11.39 -16.57 20.17
N TYR A 199 -10.28 -15.85 19.93
CA TYR A 199 -9.10 -15.92 20.79
C TYR A 199 -9.37 -15.27 22.15
N GLU A 200 -9.09 -16.03 23.20
CA GLU A 200 -9.03 -15.58 24.58
C GLU A 200 -7.66 -15.96 25.14
N ASP A 201 -7.04 -15.07 25.92
CA ASP A 201 -5.81 -15.38 26.64
C ASP A 201 -6.15 -16.04 27.98
N GLU A 202 -6.00 -17.36 28.07
CA GLU A 202 -6.35 -18.14 29.26
C GLU A 202 -5.57 -17.70 30.51
N ASP A 203 -4.36 -17.17 30.34
CA ASP A 203 -3.51 -16.70 31.43
C ASP A 203 -3.93 -15.30 31.96
N GLY A 204 -4.84 -14.62 31.26
CA GLY A 204 -5.37 -13.31 31.62
C GLY A 204 -4.30 -12.20 31.65
N LEU A 205 -3.25 -12.35 30.85
CA LEU A 205 -2.18 -11.34 30.70
C LEU A 205 -2.58 -10.27 29.69
N MET A 206 -3.44 -10.61 28.72
CA MET A 206 -3.99 -9.73 27.70
C MET A 206 -5.53 -9.79 27.73
N ASP A 207 -6.19 -8.65 27.55
CA ASP A 207 -7.66 -8.53 27.49
C ASP A 207 -8.21 -8.77 26.07
N GLY A 208 -7.38 -9.22 25.13
CA GLY A 208 -7.80 -9.51 23.76
C GLY A 208 -6.67 -9.98 22.83
N LEU A 209 -7.04 -10.22 21.58
CA LEU A 209 -6.11 -10.54 20.52
C LEU A 209 -5.21 -9.34 20.23
N TYR A 210 -3.91 -9.58 20.14
CA TYR A 210 -2.92 -8.56 19.82
C TYR A 210 -1.92 -9.12 18.81
N PHE A 211 -1.69 -8.36 17.73
CA PHE A 211 -0.66 -8.59 16.74
C PHE A 211 0.20 -7.33 16.57
N ASP A 212 1.52 -7.49 16.65
CA ASP A 212 2.50 -6.48 16.26
C ASP A 212 3.44 -7.10 15.22
N LEU A 213 3.29 -6.71 13.95
CA LEU A 213 4.12 -7.24 12.87
C LEU A 213 5.59 -6.82 12.97
N SER A 214 5.89 -5.72 13.68
CA SER A 214 7.27 -5.26 13.88
C SER A 214 8.07 -6.19 14.83
N SER A 215 7.37 -7.03 15.60
CA SER A 215 7.94 -8.06 16.47
C SER A 215 8.21 -9.41 15.77
N GLY A 216 7.77 -9.56 14.51
CA GLY A 216 7.96 -10.78 13.74
C GLY A 216 9.42 -11.05 13.35
N GLN A 217 9.67 -12.22 12.74
CA GLN A 217 10.96 -12.45 12.08
C GLN A 217 10.92 -11.80 10.69
N ILE A 218 11.63 -10.69 10.57
CA ILE A 218 11.64 -9.87 9.36
C ILE A 218 12.90 -10.21 8.58
N VAL A 219 12.73 -10.60 7.32
CA VAL A 219 13.83 -10.97 6.42
C VAL A 219 13.70 -10.17 5.13
N ASP A 220 14.76 -9.45 4.79
CA ASP A 220 14.86 -8.65 3.59
C ASP A 220 15.12 -9.52 2.34
N HIS A 221 15.05 -8.93 1.15
CA HIS A 221 15.23 -9.66 -0.11
C HIS A 221 16.62 -10.35 -0.23
N ASN A 222 17.63 -9.85 0.49
CA ASN A 222 19.00 -10.38 0.57
C ASN A 222 19.15 -11.43 1.67
N SER A 223 18.04 -11.90 2.25
CA SER A 223 18.04 -12.83 3.38
C SER A 223 18.72 -12.28 4.65
N SER A 224 18.82 -10.97 4.79
CA SER A 224 19.30 -10.30 6.00
C SER A 224 18.14 -9.91 6.91
N MET A 225 18.39 -9.86 8.22
CA MET A 225 17.35 -9.55 9.19
C MET A 225 16.99 -8.06 9.16
N GLY A 226 15.69 -7.77 9.00
CA GLY A 226 15.13 -6.46 9.31
C GLY A 226 14.82 -6.31 10.79
N TYR A 227 14.26 -5.16 11.16
CA TYR A 227 13.94 -4.83 12.55
C TYR A 227 12.81 -3.83 12.67
N SER A 228 12.10 -3.84 13.80
CA SER A 228 11.20 -2.75 14.19
C SER A 228 11.97 -1.41 14.19
N TYR A 229 11.36 -0.40 13.59
CA TYR A 229 11.91 0.95 13.48
C TYR A 229 10.87 1.96 13.96
N ALA A 230 11.21 2.84 14.90
CA ALA A 230 10.24 3.76 15.47
C ALA A 230 9.97 4.97 14.56
N LEU A 231 8.77 5.04 13.98
CA LEU A 231 8.21 6.25 13.37
C LEU A 231 6.91 6.65 14.08
N ASN A 232 6.45 7.88 13.81
CA ASN A 232 5.11 8.28 14.21
C ASN A 232 4.12 7.65 13.23
N VAL A 233 3.28 6.76 13.74
CA VAL A 233 2.18 6.12 13.02
C VAL A 233 0.85 6.62 13.57
N ASP A 234 -0.19 6.55 12.74
CA ASP A 234 -1.53 7.00 13.09
C ASP A 234 -2.30 5.89 13.83
N ASP A 235 -2.10 4.64 13.42
CA ASP A 235 -2.81 3.48 13.97
C ASP A 235 -1.88 2.50 14.69
N PHE A 236 -2.10 2.33 16.00
CA PHE A 236 -1.33 1.41 16.84
C PHE A 236 -2.09 0.10 17.05
N PRO A 237 -1.39 -1.05 17.14
CA PRO A 237 -2.03 -2.32 17.51
C PRO A 237 -2.61 -2.26 18.92
N GLN A 238 -3.78 -2.87 19.11
CA GLN A 238 -4.55 -2.85 20.34
C GLN A 238 -5.09 -4.24 20.71
N GLU A 239 -5.18 -4.51 22.00
CA GLU A 239 -5.87 -5.71 22.49
C GLU A 239 -7.33 -5.68 22.04
N THR A 240 -7.68 -6.63 21.17
CA THR A 240 -8.94 -6.64 20.44
C THR A 240 -9.85 -7.73 21.02
N PRO A 241 -11.00 -7.37 21.61
CA PRO A 241 -11.92 -8.35 22.20
C PRO A 241 -12.55 -9.23 21.12
N VAL A 242 -13.07 -10.39 21.53
CA VAL A 242 -13.74 -11.35 20.63
C VAL A 242 -14.90 -10.67 19.88
N GLY A 243 -14.94 -10.85 18.56
CA GLY A 243 -15.92 -10.26 17.65
C GLY A 243 -15.58 -8.86 17.16
N ALA A 244 -14.40 -8.32 17.47
CA ALA A 244 -13.94 -7.01 17.00
C ALA A 244 -12.72 -7.13 16.07
N SER A 245 -12.44 -6.04 15.35
CA SER A 245 -11.29 -5.88 14.45
C SER A 245 -10.46 -4.66 14.81
N CYS A 246 -9.16 -4.73 14.55
CA CYS A 246 -8.20 -3.63 14.71
C CYS A 246 -7.44 -3.39 13.41
N GLN A 247 -7.34 -2.12 13.01
CA GLN A 247 -6.40 -1.63 12.01
C GLN A 247 -5.16 -1.10 12.74
N ALA A 248 -3.99 -1.44 12.22
CA ALA A 248 -2.72 -1.10 12.85
C ALA A 248 -1.62 -0.92 11.82
N GLN A 249 -0.58 -0.19 12.21
CA GLN A 249 0.61 0.06 11.42
C GLN A 249 1.85 -0.54 12.09
N ALA A 250 2.79 -1.01 11.27
CA ALA A 250 4.10 -1.46 11.70
C ALA A 250 5.18 -0.79 10.86
N CYS A 251 6.23 -0.32 11.53
CA CYS A 251 7.37 0.31 10.89
C CYS A 251 8.60 -0.60 10.98
N ILE A 252 9.20 -0.88 9.83
CA ILE A 252 10.28 -1.84 9.68
C ILE A 252 11.47 -1.18 9.00
N GLY A 253 12.65 -1.27 9.60
CA GLY A 253 13.91 -0.91 8.98
C GLY A 253 14.63 -2.13 8.40
N VAL A 254 15.23 -1.96 7.23
CA VAL A 254 16.15 -2.93 6.62
C VAL A 254 17.44 -2.24 6.19
N ASP A 255 18.54 -2.99 6.20
CA ASP A 255 19.88 -2.46 5.89
C ASP A 255 20.26 -2.62 4.40
N HIS A 256 19.38 -3.21 3.59
CA HIS A 256 19.53 -3.31 2.13
C HIS A 256 18.25 -2.90 1.40
N GLU A 257 18.40 -2.33 0.21
CA GLU A 257 17.27 -2.01 -0.68
C GLU A 257 16.50 -3.28 -1.06
N SER A 258 15.26 -3.40 -0.61
CA SER A 258 14.44 -4.59 -0.75
C SER A 258 13.19 -4.32 -1.56
N THR A 259 13.00 -5.10 -2.63
CA THR A 259 11.75 -5.14 -3.41
C THR A 259 10.73 -6.11 -2.83
N GLU A 260 11.12 -6.88 -1.82
CA GLU A 260 10.29 -7.85 -1.13
C GLU A 260 10.73 -7.98 0.33
N ILE A 261 9.78 -8.05 1.25
CA ILE A 261 10.02 -8.31 2.67
C ILE A 261 9.24 -9.55 3.09
N LYS A 262 9.93 -10.45 3.78
CA LYS A 262 9.32 -11.63 4.40
C LYS A 262 9.11 -11.39 5.89
N ILE A 263 7.87 -11.52 6.36
CA ILE A 263 7.53 -11.42 7.78
C ILE A 263 6.97 -12.76 8.24
N ILE A 264 7.66 -13.37 9.19
CA ILE A 264 7.21 -14.59 9.84
C ILE A 264 6.59 -14.21 11.18
N VAL A 265 5.28 -14.44 11.29
CA VAL A 265 4.49 -14.17 12.50
C VAL A 265 4.20 -15.50 13.18
N SER A 266 4.36 -15.55 14.49
CA SER A 266 4.01 -16.72 15.29
C SER A 266 3.27 -16.32 16.56
N LYS A 267 2.23 -17.07 16.92
CA LYS A 267 1.41 -16.83 18.11
C LYS A 267 0.85 -18.15 18.62
N TYR A 268 0.71 -18.30 19.92
CA TYR A 268 -0.07 -19.40 20.48
C TYR A 268 -1.56 -19.08 20.34
N ASP A 269 -2.36 -20.09 19.98
CA ASP A 269 -3.82 -20.00 20.03
C ASP A 269 -4.35 -20.29 21.44
N GLY A 270 -5.66 -20.09 21.64
CA GLY A 270 -6.32 -20.36 22.93
C GLY A 270 -6.31 -21.84 23.32
N ASN A 271 -5.87 -22.75 22.45
CA ASN A 271 -5.68 -24.17 22.75
C ASN A 271 -4.20 -24.51 22.98
N HIS A 272 -3.33 -23.52 23.15
CA HIS A 272 -1.88 -23.65 23.32
C HIS A 272 -1.14 -24.24 22.11
N ASN A 273 -1.75 -24.25 20.92
CA ASN A 273 -1.04 -24.64 19.70
C ASN A 273 -0.23 -23.47 19.18
N HIS A 274 1.01 -23.74 18.77
CA HIS A 274 1.87 -22.74 18.16
C HIS A 274 1.53 -22.54 16.69
N GLN A 275 0.86 -21.43 16.39
CA GLN A 275 0.45 -21.03 15.05
C GLN A 275 1.54 -20.16 14.41
N LYS A 276 1.76 -20.34 13.11
CA LYS A 276 2.79 -19.61 12.36
C LYS A 276 2.31 -19.29 10.94
N ALA A 277 2.55 -18.06 10.48
CA ALA A 277 2.36 -17.64 9.10
C ALA A 277 3.60 -16.95 8.55
N THR A 278 3.77 -17.04 7.24
CA THR A 278 4.81 -16.32 6.50
C THR A 278 4.14 -15.40 5.48
N PHE A 279 4.29 -14.11 5.66
CA PHE A 279 3.88 -13.09 4.71
C PHE A 279 5.06 -12.77 3.80
N LEU A 280 4.84 -12.79 2.49
CA LEU A 280 5.80 -12.39 1.47
C LEU A 280 5.26 -11.14 0.79
N LEU A 281 5.80 -9.99 1.18
CA LEU A 281 5.28 -8.68 0.84
C LEU A 281 6.13 -8.07 -0.26
N SER A 282 5.64 -8.11 -1.49
CA SER A 282 6.23 -7.34 -2.58
C SER A 282 6.05 -5.86 -2.30
N VAL A 283 7.16 -5.13 -2.28
CA VAL A 283 7.17 -3.68 -2.11
C VAL A 283 6.80 -3.08 -3.46
N PRO A 284 5.69 -2.32 -3.56
CA PRO A 284 5.38 -1.57 -4.76
C PRO A 284 6.56 -0.65 -5.07
N GLU A 285 7.02 -0.62 -6.31
CA GLU A 285 8.12 0.28 -6.70
C GLU A 285 7.69 1.74 -6.53
N ASP A 286 7.98 2.31 -5.37
CA ASP A 286 8.03 3.75 -5.21
C ASP A 286 9.31 4.24 -5.91
N THR A 287 9.13 4.96 -7.01
CA THR A 287 10.16 5.74 -7.70
C THR A 287 10.83 6.73 -6.72
N ALA A 288 11.82 6.25 -5.99
CA ALA A 288 12.82 7.06 -5.31
C ALA A 288 14.21 6.65 -5.82
N SER A 289 14.84 7.60 -6.50
CA SER A 289 16.18 7.60 -7.12
C SER A 289 16.38 6.77 -8.39
N GLN A 290 16.50 7.48 -9.52
CA GLN A 290 17.12 6.97 -10.74
C GLN A 290 18.64 6.83 -10.56
N GLU A 291 19.20 5.67 -10.93
CA GLU A 291 20.38 5.55 -11.81
C GLU A 291 20.58 4.08 -12.29
N ASN A 292 20.37 3.88 -13.60
CA ASN A 292 20.90 2.84 -14.50
C ASN A 292 21.04 1.36 -14.08
N GLY A 293 20.31 0.49 -14.78
CA GLY A 293 20.81 -0.84 -15.16
C GLY A 293 19.75 -1.90 -15.44
N GLU A 294 19.14 -1.88 -16.63
CA GLU A 294 18.25 -2.97 -17.10
C GLU A 294 18.95 -4.35 -17.09
N LYS A 295 18.27 -5.34 -16.51
CA LYS A 295 18.10 -6.69 -17.10
C LYS A 295 16.94 -7.43 -16.42
N GLY A 296 15.92 -7.76 -17.22
CA GLY A 296 14.58 -8.15 -16.79
C GLY A 296 14.41 -9.52 -16.14
N VAL A 297 13.19 -9.72 -15.64
CA VAL A 297 12.70 -10.97 -15.04
C VAL A 297 11.99 -11.80 -16.10
N LEU A 298 12.37 -13.08 -16.19
CA LEU A 298 11.62 -14.12 -16.89
C LEU A 298 10.65 -14.78 -15.92
N GLY A 299 9.41 -14.99 -16.36
CA GLY A 299 8.43 -15.86 -15.68
C GLY A 299 7.46 -15.12 -14.76
N ILE A 300 6.64 -14.23 -15.31
CA ILE A 300 5.37 -13.84 -14.67
C ILE A 300 4.31 -14.81 -15.20
N GLU A 301 3.71 -15.60 -14.31
CA GLU A 301 2.50 -16.35 -14.64
C GLU A 301 1.29 -15.42 -14.58
N ALA A 302 0.67 -15.18 -15.73
CA ALA A 302 -0.59 -14.46 -15.82
C ALA A 302 -1.71 -15.22 -15.11
N LYS A 303 -2.52 -14.52 -14.32
CA LYS A 303 -3.85 -15.01 -13.94
C LYS A 303 -4.65 -15.21 -15.23
N LYS A 304 -4.87 -16.47 -15.62
CA LYS A 304 -5.85 -16.84 -16.64
C LYS A 304 -7.27 -16.58 -16.10
N GLY A 305 -7.75 -15.36 -16.29
CA GLY A 305 -9.13 -15.18 -16.77
C GLY A 305 -9.08 -15.35 -18.28
N ASP A 306 -10.06 -16.01 -18.88
CA ASP A 306 -10.14 -16.03 -20.35
C ASP A 306 -10.34 -14.57 -20.81
N GLU A 307 -9.29 -13.91 -21.33
CA GLU A 307 -9.26 -12.49 -21.75
C GLU A 307 -10.34 -12.11 -22.79
N ALA A 308 -11.03 -13.10 -23.37
CA ALA A 308 -12.20 -12.89 -24.21
C ALA A 308 -13.43 -12.38 -23.43
N ASP A 309 -13.50 -12.58 -22.11
CA ASP A 309 -14.66 -12.19 -21.29
C ASP A 309 -14.61 -10.71 -20.86
N ILE A 310 -13.41 -10.14 -20.67
CA ILE A 310 -13.25 -8.73 -20.24
C ILE A 310 -13.69 -7.72 -21.32
N LEU A 311 -13.66 -8.11 -22.59
CA LEU A 311 -14.10 -7.27 -23.71
C LEU A 311 -15.58 -7.47 -24.08
N ALA A 312 -16.27 -8.44 -23.48
CA ALA A 312 -17.67 -8.73 -23.80
C ALA A 312 -18.59 -7.53 -23.58
N ASP A 313 -18.23 -6.69 -22.61
CA ASP A 313 -18.96 -5.48 -22.24
C ASP A 313 -18.58 -4.24 -23.07
N PHE A 314 -17.58 -4.33 -23.95
CA PHE A 314 -17.08 -3.20 -24.75
C PHE A 314 -17.53 -3.27 -26.21
N SER A 315 -17.93 -2.12 -26.76
CA SER A 315 -17.90 -1.89 -28.21
C SER A 315 -16.50 -1.44 -28.60
N TYR A 316 -15.88 -2.11 -29.57
CA TYR A 316 -14.52 -1.80 -30.02
C TYR A 316 -14.29 -2.10 -31.51
N LYS A 317 -13.20 -1.55 -32.05
CA LYS A 317 -12.69 -1.85 -33.39
C LYS A 317 -11.20 -2.11 -33.33
N ILE A 318 -10.74 -3.15 -34.02
CA ILE A 318 -9.32 -3.41 -34.22
C ILE A 318 -8.88 -2.70 -35.50
N THR A 319 -7.81 -1.91 -35.43
CA THR A 319 -7.19 -1.24 -36.59
C THR A 319 -5.68 -1.34 -36.47
N GLY A 320 -5.06 -2.19 -37.28
CA GLY A 320 -3.62 -2.45 -37.19
C GLY A 320 -3.28 -3.16 -35.88
N ASP A 321 -2.35 -2.59 -35.13
CA ASP A 321 -1.86 -3.02 -33.82
C ASP A 321 -2.63 -2.39 -32.65
N LYS A 322 -3.75 -1.72 -32.92
CA LYS A 322 -4.56 -1.02 -31.91
C LYS A 322 -5.97 -1.56 -31.78
N ILE A 323 -6.47 -1.53 -30.55
CA ILE A 323 -7.89 -1.70 -30.21
C ILE A 323 -8.48 -0.35 -29.82
N ILE A 324 -9.40 0.15 -30.64
CA ILE A 324 -10.12 1.40 -30.41
C ILE A 324 -11.38 1.06 -29.62
N LEU A 325 -11.39 1.41 -28.34
CA LEU A 325 -12.58 1.27 -27.49
C LEU A 325 -13.56 2.42 -27.80
N GLU A 326 -14.86 2.11 -27.91
CA GLU A 326 -15.90 3.09 -28.23
C GLU A 326 -16.84 3.32 -27.04
N THR A 327 -17.36 2.26 -26.40
CA THR A 327 -18.30 2.40 -25.28
C THR A 327 -18.26 1.15 -24.38
N TYR A 328 -18.47 1.34 -23.07
CA TYR A 328 -18.68 0.26 -22.11
C TYR A 328 -20.17 0.11 -21.76
N THR A 329 -20.66 -1.14 -21.76
CA THR A 329 -22.08 -1.48 -21.54
C THR A 329 -22.30 -2.44 -20.37
N GLY A 330 -21.25 -2.83 -19.67
CA GLY A 330 -21.34 -3.71 -18.51
C GLY A 330 -21.92 -3.03 -17.27
N GLU A 331 -22.18 -3.85 -16.25
CA GLU A 331 -22.87 -3.43 -15.02
C GLU A 331 -21.91 -3.15 -13.85
N SER A 332 -20.58 -3.21 -14.08
CA SER A 332 -19.61 -2.94 -13.03
C SER A 332 -19.69 -1.49 -12.55
N GLN A 333 -19.48 -1.27 -11.25
CA GLN A 333 -19.33 0.08 -10.70
C GLN A 333 -17.90 0.62 -10.87
N THR A 334 -16.92 -0.28 -11.03
CA THR A 334 -15.52 0.06 -11.28
C THR A 334 -15.13 -0.46 -12.65
N LEU A 335 -14.74 0.45 -13.53
CA LEU A 335 -14.27 0.16 -14.87
C LEU A 335 -12.77 0.34 -14.92
N GLU A 336 -12.05 -0.74 -15.22
CA GLU A 336 -10.61 -0.71 -15.43
C GLU A 336 -10.33 -0.85 -16.93
N ILE A 337 -9.56 0.11 -17.47
CA ILE A 337 -9.15 0.15 -18.86
C ILE A 337 -7.68 -0.23 -18.92
N LEU A 338 -7.41 -1.41 -19.49
CA LEU A 338 -6.05 -1.91 -19.70
C LEU A 338 -5.35 -1.13 -20.82
N SER A 339 -4.03 -1.03 -20.72
CA SER A 339 -3.14 -0.42 -21.69
C SER A 339 -3.00 -1.24 -22.98
N ALA A 340 -3.22 -2.55 -22.91
CA ALA A 340 -3.31 -3.45 -24.04
C ALA A 340 -4.28 -4.59 -23.76
N TYR A 341 -4.86 -5.15 -24.83
CA TYR A 341 -5.73 -6.33 -24.76
C TYR A 341 -5.20 -7.42 -25.70
N ARG A 342 -5.26 -8.66 -25.24
CA ARG A 342 -4.87 -9.83 -26.03
C ARG A 342 -6.11 -10.50 -26.63
N ILE A 343 -6.18 -10.57 -27.95
CA ILE A 343 -7.29 -11.16 -28.70
C ILE A 343 -6.72 -12.21 -29.66
N ASP A 344 -7.22 -13.43 -29.57
CA ASP A 344 -6.77 -14.56 -30.40
C ASP A 344 -5.23 -14.79 -30.41
N GLY A 345 -4.56 -14.40 -29.33
CA GLY A 345 -3.11 -14.57 -29.15
C GLY A 345 -2.25 -13.43 -29.68
N GLU A 346 -2.86 -12.37 -30.21
CA GLU A 346 -2.20 -11.12 -30.59
C GLU A 346 -2.50 -10.01 -29.58
N ASP A 347 -1.51 -9.16 -29.30
CA ASP A 347 -1.64 -8.05 -28.36
C ASP A 347 -1.94 -6.76 -29.13
N TYR A 348 -2.91 -5.98 -28.66
CA TYR A 348 -3.37 -4.73 -29.27
C TYR A 348 -3.29 -3.59 -28.25
N GLU A 349 -2.60 -2.50 -28.61
CA GLU A 349 -2.52 -1.31 -27.76
C GLU A 349 -3.87 -0.59 -27.68
N THR A 350 -4.24 -0.13 -26.49
CA THR A 350 -5.54 0.53 -26.27
C THR A 350 -5.53 1.95 -26.80
N ASP A 351 -6.54 2.26 -27.61
CA ASP A 351 -6.81 3.60 -28.14
C ASP A 351 -8.16 4.10 -27.62
N LEU A 352 -8.11 5.21 -26.86
CA LEU A 352 -9.28 5.86 -26.25
C LEU A 352 -9.79 7.08 -27.02
N SER A 353 -9.34 7.30 -28.26
CA SER A 353 -9.72 8.45 -29.08
C SER A 353 -11.22 8.56 -29.33
N LYS A 354 -11.95 7.44 -29.26
CA LYS A 354 -13.41 7.36 -29.44
C LYS A 354 -14.16 6.87 -28.20
N PHE A 355 -13.46 6.64 -27.10
CA PHE A 355 -14.03 5.98 -25.94
C PHE A 355 -14.91 6.92 -25.13
N GLN A 356 -16.09 6.44 -24.74
CA GLN A 356 -16.93 7.06 -23.73
C GLN A 356 -17.01 6.14 -22.51
N ALA A 357 -16.59 6.66 -21.34
CA ALA A 357 -16.48 5.88 -20.11
C ALA A 357 -17.84 5.48 -19.51
N GLY A 358 -18.92 6.10 -19.97
CA GLY A 358 -20.29 5.73 -19.62
C GLY A 358 -21.30 6.78 -20.07
N ASN A 359 -22.58 6.42 -20.03
CA ASN A 359 -23.70 7.32 -20.22
C ASN A 359 -24.44 7.58 -18.89
N ARG A 360 -25.57 8.29 -18.91
CA ARG A 360 -26.31 8.67 -17.70
C ARG A 360 -26.85 7.46 -16.93
N ASP A 361 -27.09 6.37 -17.65
CA ASP A 361 -27.65 5.13 -17.13
C ASP A 361 -26.55 4.11 -16.76
N SER A 362 -25.28 4.44 -17.02
CA SER A 362 -24.14 3.59 -16.67
C SER A 362 -24.01 3.42 -15.15
N SER A 363 -23.73 2.18 -14.73
CA SER A 363 -23.41 1.82 -13.35
C SER A 363 -22.03 2.31 -12.91
N VAL A 364 -21.15 2.66 -13.85
CA VAL A 364 -19.75 3.02 -13.58
C VAL A 364 -19.68 4.29 -12.73
N LYS A 365 -19.09 4.16 -11.54
CA LYS A 365 -18.78 5.24 -10.59
C LYS A 365 -17.29 5.51 -10.49
N THR A 366 -16.47 4.53 -10.85
CA THR A 366 -15.02 4.60 -10.75
C THR A 366 -14.40 4.19 -12.07
N LEU A 367 -13.58 5.05 -12.65
CA LEU A 367 -12.79 4.74 -13.84
C LEU A 367 -11.31 4.65 -13.45
N ILE A 368 -10.66 3.56 -13.85
CA ILE A 368 -9.22 3.34 -13.69
C ILE A 368 -8.62 3.19 -15.08
N ILE A 369 -7.64 4.04 -15.41
CA ILE A 369 -6.89 3.97 -16.66
C ILE A 369 -5.49 3.44 -16.34
N GLU A 370 -5.10 2.33 -16.95
CA GLU A 370 -3.82 1.67 -16.68
C GLU A 370 -2.62 2.46 -17.24
N GLU A 371 -1.49 2.35 -16.54
CA GLU A 371 -0.20 2.87 -16.97
C GLU A 371 0.18 2.36 -18.38
N GLY A 372 0.71 3.26 -19.20
CA GLY A 372 0.97 3.00 -20.63
C GLY A 372 -0.02 3.71 -21.56
N ILE A 373 -1.22 4.07 -21.07
CA ILE A 373 -2.16 4.89 -21.83
C ILE A 373 -1.73 6.36 -21.75
N THR A 374 -1.52 6.99 -22.90
CA THR A 374 -0.91 8.33 -22.97
C THR A 374 -1.90 9.47 -23.21
N GLU A 375 -3.10 9.18 -23.70
CA GLU A 375 -4.07 10.18 -24.14
C GLU A 375 -5.50 9.74 -23.82
N VAL A 376 -6.34 10.73 -23.47
CA VAL A 376 -7.79 10.57 -23.36
C VAL A 376 -8.48 11.67 -24.19
N HIS A 377 -9.56 11.32 -24.87
CA HIS A 377 -10.32 12.29 -25.63
C HIS A 377 -11.08 13.24 -24.70
N THR A 378 -11.20 14.52 -25.09
CA THR A 378 -11.85 15.58 -24.28
C THR A 378 -13.30 15.24 -23.88
N SER A 379 -13.98 14.38 -24.65
CA SER A 379 -15.37 13.98 -24.40
C SER A 379 -15.54 12.67 -23.63
N ILE A 380 -14.47 12.06 -23.09
CA ILE A 380 -14.52 10.72 -22.46
C ILE A 380 -15.56 10.62 -21.32
N PHE A 381 -15.77 11.71 -20.58
CA PHE A 381 -16.73 11.79 -19.47
C PHE A 381 -18.09 12.37 -19.86
N HIS A 382 -18.33 12.58 -21.16
CA HIS A 382 -19.57 13.20 -21.61
C HIS A 382 -20.77 12.36 -21.19
N SER A 383 -21.71 12.98 -20.47
CA SER A 383 -22.93 12.36 -19.98
C SER A 383 -22.72 11.13 -19.06
N CYS A 384 -21.57 10.99 -18.39
CA CYS A 384 -21.34 9.91 -17.44
C CYS A 384 -21.78 10.25 -16.00
N SER A 385 -21.76 9.26 -15.11
CA SER A 385 -22.06 9.42 -13.67
C SER A 385 -20.90 9.04 -12.75
N ILE A 386 -19.68 9.10 -13.32
CA ILE A 386 -18.42 8.78 -12.65
C ILE A 386 -18.15 9.79 -11.54
N GLN A 387 -17.66 9.31 -10.39
CA GLN A 387 -17.32 10.10 -9.20
C GLN A 387 -15.86 9.96 -8.79
N LYS A 388 -15.17 8.91 -9.23
CA LYS A 388 -13.73 8.72 -9.01
C LYS A 388 -13.03 8.37 -10.33
N VAL A 389 -11.88 8.99 -10.58
CA VAL A 389 -11.06 8.71 -11.76
C VAL A 389 -9.61 8.52 -11.33
N PHE A 390 -8.97 7.47 -11.83
CA PHE A 390 -7.52 7.31 -11.78
C PHE A 390 -6.91 7.59 -13.15
N PHE A 391 -5.99 8.54 -13.21
CA PHE A 391 -5.13 8.81 -14.36
C PHE A 391 -3.71 8.29 -14.09
N PRO A 392 -3.12 7.52 -15.02
CA PRO A 392 -1.75 7.05 -14.89
C PRO A 392 -0.74 8.17 -15.18
N LYS A 393 0.51 7.94 -14.82
CA LYS A 393 1.60 8.90 -15.03
C LYS A 393 1.92 9.09 -16.52
N SER A 394 1.65 8.09 -17.35
CA SER A 394 1.82 8.15 -18.80
C SER A 394 0.95 9.18 -19.52
N ILE A 395 -0.09 9.72 -18.88
CA ILE A 395 -0.97 10.71 -19.52
C ILE A 395 -0.18 11.98 -19.86
N ASN A 396 -0.24 12.39 -21.13
CA ASN A 396 0.48 13.54 -21.64
C ASN A 396 -0.23 14.87 -21.39
N ASN A 397 -1.57 14.86 -21.38
CA ASN A 397 -2.38 16.07 -21.25
C ASN A 397 -3.81 15.75 -20.79
N ILE A 398 -4.35 16.54 -19.87
CA ILE A 398 -5.77 16.57 -19.52
C ILE A 398 -6.26 18.00 -19.65
N TYR A 399 -7.34 18.21 -20.42
CA TYR A 399 -7.96 19.53 -20.50
C TYR A 399 -8.95 19.75 -19.36
N ASP A 400 -9.05 20.98 -18.87
CA ASP A 400 -10.12 21.43 -17.98
C ASP A 400 -11.53 21.09 -18.51
N ARG A 401 -11.75 21.25 -19.82
CA ARG A 401 -12.97 20.84 -20.52
C ARG A 401 -13.23 19.34 -20.43
N THR A 402 -12.19 18.51 -20.34
CA THR A 402 -12.35 17.07 -20.12
C THR A 402 -12.99 16.81 -18.77
N LEU A 403 -12.49 17.48 -17.73
CA LEU A 403 -12.99 17.33 -16.37
C LEU A 403 -14.34 18.01 -16.16
N SER A 404 -14.67 19.07 -16.89
CA SER A 404 -15.93 19.80 -16.69
C SER A 404 -17.19 18.99 -17.03
N TYR A 405 -17.05 17.89 -17.76
CA TYR A 405 -18.11 16.90 -17.96
C TYR A 405 -18.43 16.06 -16.73
N LEU A 406 -17.51 15.96 -15.75
CA LEU A 406 -17.75 15.28 -14.48
C LEU A 406 -18.57 16.17 -13.56
N GLN A 407 -19.65 15.63 -13.02
CA GLN A 407 -20.59 16.36 -12.18
C GLN A 407 -20.77 15.65 -10.83
N PRO A 408 -20.54 16.33 -9.70
CA PRO A 408 -20.69 15.73 -8.39
C PRO A 408 -22.14 15.34 -8.10
N LYS A 409 -22.32 14.31 -7.28
CA LYS A 409 -23.64 13.89 -6.83
C LYS A 409 -23.99 14.55 -5.49
N GLY A 410 -25.00 15.41 -5.48
CA GLY A 410 -25.46 16.07 -4.24
C GLY A 410 -24.44 17.07 -3.73
N ASN A 411 -23.97 16.89 -2.49
CA ASN A 411 -22.97 17.76 -1.85
C ASN A 411 -21.54 17.17 -1.88
N ASP A 412 -21.33 16.06 -2.59
CA ASP A 412 -20.01 15.42 -2.70
C ASP A 412 -19.11 16.14 -3.72
N THR A 413 -17.84 15.77 -3.76
CA THR A 413 -16.84 16.18 -4.75
C THR A 413 -16.47 15.01 -5.66
N ILE A 414 -15.99 15.33 -6.87
CA ILE A 414 -15.35 14.38 -7.78
C ILE A 414 -13.91 14.14 -7.31
N LYS A 415 -13.49 12.88 -7.22
CA LYS A 415 -12.14 12.52 -6.77
C LYS A 415 -11.26 12.14 -7.96
N ILE A 416 -10.18 12.89 -8.14
CA ILE A 416 -9.16 12.65 -9.17
C ILE A 416 -7.91 12.10 -8.50
N TYR A 417 -7.53 10.90 -8.88
CA TYR A 417 -6.29 10.25 -8.48
C TYR A 417 -5.34 10.29 -9.65
N TYR A 418 -4.11 10.73 -9.43
CA TYR A 418 -3.07 10.79 -10.45
C TYR A 418 -1.83 10.04 -9.96
N GLY A 419 -1.29 9.16 -10.81
CA GLY A 419 -0.11 8.36 -10.49
C GLY A 419 1.18 9.17 -10.31
N GLY A 420 1.24 10.37 -10.89
CA GLY A 420 2.37 11.29 -10.73
C GLY A 420 2.19 12.31 -9.59
N THR A 421 3.18 13.20 -9.43
CA THR A 421 3.15 14.24 -8.41
C THR A 421 2.22 15.41 -8.78
N GLN A 422 1.97 16.32 -7.82
CA GLN A 422 1.22 17.55 -8.08
C GLN A 422 1.89 18.45 -9.12
N GLU A 423 3.22 18.51 -9.14
CA GLU A 423 3.99 19.27 -10.12
C GLU A 423 3.83 18.67 -11.52
N GLU A 424 3.90 17.34 -11.62
CA GLU A 424 3.68 16.62 -12.87
C GLU A 424 2.25 16.82 -13.39
N TRP A 425 1.25 16.82 -12.49
CA TRP A 425 -0.15 17.14 -12.83
C TRP A 425 -0.28 18.55 -13.38
N SER A 426 0.35 19.54 -12.73
CA SER A 426 0.32 20.94 -13.15
C SER A 426 0.97 21.16 -14.53
N ASP A 427 1.89 20.28 -14.93
CA ASP A 427 2.52 20.31 -16.24
C ASP A 427 1.64 19.70 -17.35
N ILE A 428 0.68 18.83 -17.02
CA ILE A 428 -0.21 18.15 -17.99
C ILE A 428 -1.66 18.68 -17.97
N PHE A 429 -2.08 19.36 -16.90
CA PHE A 429 -3.43 19.91 -16.80
C PHE A 429 -3.50 21.30 -17.46
N THR A 430 -4.18 21.38 -18.61
CA THR A 430 -4.17 22.56 -19.47
C THR A 430 -5.57 23.12 -19.72
N GLU A 431 -5.64 24.44 -19.91
CA GLU A 431 -6.88 25.12 -20.31
C GLU A 431 -7.20 24.80 -21.78
N TYR A 432 -8.43 24.39 -22.06
CA TYR A 432 -8.89 24.12 -23.41
C TYR A 432 -9.07 25.42 -24.20
N GLN A 433 -8.26 25.63 -25.24
CA GLN A 433 -8.42 26.74 -26.17
C GLN A 433 -9.17 26.26 -27.41
N LYS A 434 -10.39 26.74 -27.63
CA LYS A 434 -11.17 26.44 -28.84
C LYS A 434 -10.55 27.18 -30.03
N THR A 435 -9.86 26.48 -30.91
CA THR A 435 -9.34 27.05 -32.16
C THR A 435 -10.47 27.23 -33.17
N GLU A 436 -10.59 28.42 -33.75
CA GLU A 436 -11.65 28.81 -34.70
C GLU A 436 -11.56 28.14 -36.09
N GLU A 437 -10.62 27.21 -36.31
CA GLU A 437 -10.34 26.59 -37.62
C GLU A 437 -10.63 25.07 -37.66
N GLU A 438 -11.79 24.62 -37.17
CA GLU A 438 -12.29 23.29 -37.54
C GLU A 438 -13.34 23.40 -38.67
N ASP A 439 -12.94 22.86 -39.82
CA ASP A 439 -13.72 22.71 -41.06
C ASP A 439 -15.11 22.10 -40.77
N PRO A 440 -16.22 22.70 -41.23
CA PRO A 440 -17.58 22.22 -40.94
C PRO A 440 -17.88 20.77 -41.39
N GLU A 441 -17.01 20.10 -42.15
CA GLU A 441 -17.19 18.69 -42.54
C GLU A 441 -16.76 17.65 -41.48
N THR A 442 -15.99 18.01 -40.44
CA THR A 442 -15.75 17.11 -39.29
C THR A 442 -16.83 17.21 -38.21
N VAL A 443 -17.75 18.18 -38.35
CA VAL A 443 -18.94 18.34 -37.51
C VAL A 443 -20.04 17.37 -37.99
N SER A 444 -19.82 16.07 -37.83
CA SER A 444 -20.87 15.05 -37.99
C SER A 444 -21.16 14.33 -36.67
N ALA A 445 -21.47 15.12 -35.63
CA ALA A 445 -22.30 14.70 -34.50
C ALA A 445 -22.91 15.86 -33.69
N ASN A 446 -22.82 17.12 -34.16
CA ASN A 446 -23.58 18.22 -33.55
C ASN A 446 -24.98 18.26 -34.12
N GLU A 447 -25.88 17.45 -33.56
CA GLU A 447 -27.28 17.84 -33.47
C GLU A 447 -27.92 17.14 -32.27
N ILE A 448 -27.66 17.64 -31.05
CA ILE A 448 -28.59 17.74 -29.92
C ILE A 448 -28.00 18.79 -28.98
N GLY A 449 -28.64 19.96 -28.96
CA GLY A 449 -28.63 20.95 -27.87
C GLY A 449 -27.27 21.48 -27.42
N GLU A 450 -27.02 22.75 -27.69
CA GLU A 450 -26.13 23.59 -26.87
C GLU A 450 -26.57 23.49 -25.40
N LEU A 451 -26.03 22.51 -24.68
CA LEU A 451 -26.01 22.49 -23.23
C LEU A 451 -25.04 23.59 -22.81
N PRO A 452 -25.33 24.31 -21.70
CA PRO A 452 -24.41 25.32 -21.20
C PRO A 452 -23.02 24.71 -21.11
N GLU A 453 -22.03 25.40 -21.66
CA GLU A 453 -20.64 25.00 -21.50
C GLU A 453 -20.38 24.90 -20.00
N ASN A 454 -20.38 23.70 -19.44
CA ASN A 454 -20.00 23.50 -18.06
C ASN A 454 -18.55 23.96 -17.99
N GLU A 455 -18.33 25.13 -17.41
CA GLU A 455 -17.00 25.61 -17.10
C GLU A 455 -16.42 24.72 -16.00
N TYR A 456 -15.12 24.43 -16.10
CA TYR A 456 -14.45 23.68 -15.06
C TYR A 456 -14.44 24.50 -13.76
N ASP A 457 -15.08 23.96 -12.72
CA ASP A 457 -15.08 24.53 -11.38
C ASP A 457 -14.21 23.66 -10.46
N SER A 458 -13.02 24.15 -10.14
CA SER A 458 -12.08 23.44 -9.26
C SER A 458 -12.64 23.09 -7.88
N SER A 459 -13.66 23.81 -7.38
CA SER A 459 -14.26 23.52 -6.08
C SER A 459 -15.08 22.21 -6.06
N MET A 460 -15.40 21.67 -7.24
CA MET A 460 -16.07 20.38 -7.39
C MET A 460 -15.12 19.18 -7.29
N PHE A 461 -13.80 19.40 -7.21
CA PHE A 461 -12.80 18.34 -7.33
C PHE A 461 -11.87 18.23 -6.11
N GLU A 462 -11.58 17.00 -5.70
CA GLU A 462 -10.50 16.64 -4.78
C GLU A 462 -9.41 15.89 -5.54
N TYR A 463 -8.14 16.26 -5.31
CA TYR A 463 -6.99 15.69 -6.01
C TYR A 463 -6.11 14.87 -5.07
N PHE A 464 -5.73 13.68 -5.52
CA PHE A 464 -4.84 12.75 -4.84
C PHE A 464 -3.65 12.45 -5.77
N PHE A 465 -2.45 12.82 -5.36
CA PHE A 465 -1.22 12.67 -6.15
C PHE A 465 -0.39 11.51 -5.62
N SER A 466 0.51 10.99 -6.45
CA SER A 466 1.28 9.78 -6.18
C SER A 466 0.37 8.60 -5.80
N ALA A 467 -0.81 8.55 -6.39
CA ALA A 467 -1.81 7.52 -6.10
C ALA A 467 -1.52 6.23 -6.88
N SER A 468 -2.03 5.10 -6.40
CA SER A 468 -2.04 3.83 -7.14
C SER A 468 -3.47 3.48 -7.61
N PRO A 469 -3.64 2.68 -8.68
CA PRO A 469 -4.95 2.15 -9.07
C PRO A 469 -5.68 1.44 -7.92
N ASP A 470 -4.93 0.75 -7.06
CA ASP A 470 -5.45 0.04 -5.88
C ASP A 470 -6.07 0.98 -4.85
N SER A 471 -5.76 2.28 -4.89
CA SER A 471 -6.42 3.29 -4.04
C SER A 471 -7.91 3.47 -4.37
N LEU A 472 -8.38 2.91 -5.49
CA LEU A 472 -9.76 3.01 -5.98
C LEU A 472 -10.51 1.68 -6.04
N LYS A 473 -9.81 0.55 -5.86
CA LYS A 473 -10.39 -0.80 -5.80
C LYS A 473 -10.81 -1.11 -4.37
#